data_AF-A0A433CK14-F1
#
_entry.id   AF-A0A433CK14-F1
#
_cell.length_a   1.000
_cell.length_b   1.000
_cell.length_c   1.000
_cell.angle_alpha   90.00
_cell.angle_beta   90.00
_cell.angle_gamma   90.00
#
_symmetry.space_group_name_H-M   'P 1'
#
loop_
_entity.id
_entity.type
_entity.pdbx_description
1 polymer ?
#
loop_
_entity_poly.entity_id
_entity_poly.type
_entity_poly.pdbx_seq_one_letter_code
_entity_poly.pdbx_strand_id
1 'polypeptide(L)'
;MITEESRRRITNGALHSAQLSKNRKSEREKQHIQKCVQCLKSIPYEYRRNKFCSSSCSATFHHSLKTIRKYCLFCNKVLIGKQNKYCSKECNRDFRFRQYINEWRQGKRSGLELSGVVTPPIKRFLREKFHNQCSECGWSKVHPTTNIVPLVADHIDGNYLNNIEENLRLLCGCCDSLTTTYKALNKGSGRSRRGV
;
A
#
# COMPACT_ATOMS: atom_id res chain seq x y z
N MET A 1 70.57 -50.14 -3.02
CA MET A 1 70.76 -48.88 -3.79
C MET A 1 69.79 -48.92 -4.95
N ILE A 2 68.93 -47.91 -5.14
CA ILE A 2 67.98 -47.88 -6.27
C ILE A 2 68.78 -47.75 -7.56
N THR A 3 68.61 -48.69 -8.50
CA THR A 3 69.30 -48.65 -9.79
C THR A 3 68.87 -47.44 -10.60
N GLU A 4 69.77 -46.89 -11.41
CA GLU A 4 69.49 -45.73 -12.26
C GLU A 4 68.30 -45.96 -13.20
N GLU A 5 68.14 -47.20 -13.65
CA GLU A 5 66.98 -47.64 -14.44
C GLU A 5 65.66 -47.59 -13.66
N SER A 6 65.69 -47.99 -12.37
CA SER A 6 64.51 -47.88 -11.50
C SER A 6 64.12 -46.42 -11.25
N ARG A 7 65.09 -45.49 -11.11
CA ARG A 7 64.84 -44.04 -11.02
C ARG A 7 64.21 -43.48 -12.29
N ARG A 8 64.68 -43.90 -13.47
CA ARG A 8 64.11 -43.52 -14.77
C ARG A 8 62.66 -44.02 -14.94
N ARG A 9 62.35 -45.25 -14.52
CA ARG A 9 60.98 -45.78 -14.57
C ARG A 9 60.02 -45.00 -13.65
N ILE A 10 60.45 -44.66 -12.43
CA ILE A 10 59.64 -43.88 -11.49
C ILE A 10 59.38 -42.46 -12.03
N THR A 11 60.41 -41.79 -12.54
CA THR A 11 60.28 -40.43 -13.11
C THR A 11 59.41 -40.43 -14.37
N ASN A 12 59.58 -41.39 -15.28
CA ASN A 12 58.72 -41.54 -16.46
C ASN A 12 57.26 -41.84 -16.08
N GLY A 13 57.02 -42.67 -15.06
CA GLY A 13 55.69 -42.94 -14.53
C GLY A 13 55.02 -41.69 -13.94
N ALA A 14 55.78 -40.86 -13.24
CA ALA A 14 55.30 -39.57 -12.71
C ALA A 14 54.99 -38.57 -13.84
N LEU A 15 55.85 -38.46 -14.86
CA LEU A 15 55.63 -37.61 -16.04
C LEU A 15 54.39 -38.05 -16.84
N HIS A 16 54.24 -39.35 -17.07
CA HIS A 16 53.08 -39.91 -17.75
C HIS A 16 51.77 -39.64 -16.98
N SER A 17 51.79 -39.83 -15.66
CA SER A 17 50.63 -39.54 -14.79
C SER A 17 50.27 -38.05 -14.79
N ALA A 18 51.28 -37.17 -14.80
CA ALA A 18 51.07 -35.72 -14.92
C ALA A 18 50.47 -35.34 -16.28
N GLN A 19 50.92 -35.97 -17.38
CA GLN A 19 50.38 -35.74 -18.71
C GLN A 19 48.92 -36.20 -18.82
N LEU A 20 48.58 -37.38 -18.27
CA LEU A 20 47.19 -37.87 -18.21
C LEU A 20 46.29 -36.91 -17.43
N SER A 21 46.76 -36.37 -16.31
CA SER A 21 46.00 -35.39 -15.52
C SER A 21 45.73 -34.10 -16.31
N LYS A 22 46.74 -33.59 -17.05
CA LYS A 22 46.58 -32.43 -17.95
C LYS A 22 45.57 -32.71 -19.07
N ASN A 23 45.65 -33.88 -19.72
CA ASN A 23 44.72 -34.27 -20.78
C ASN A 23 43.28 -34.33 -20.27
N ARG A 24 43.06 -35.00 -19.13
CA ARG A 24 41.74 -35.07 -18.47
C ARG A 24 41.21 -33.68 -18.10
N LYS A 25 42.08 -32.74 -17.68
CA LYS A 25 41.68 -31.35 -17.41
C LYS A 25 41.24 -30.65 -18.70
N SER A 26 42.00 -30.78 -19.78
CA SER A 26 41.69 -30.17 -21.09
C SER A 26 40.37 -30.71 -21.68
N GLU A 27 40.11 -32.01 -21.56
CA GLU A 27 38.83 -32.61 -21.97
C GLU A 27 37.65 -32.03 -21.20
N ARG A 28 37.79 -31.86 -19.87
CA ARG A 28 36.76 -31.24 -19.03
C ARG A 28 36.53 -29.77 -19.35
N GLU A 29 37.57 -29.03 -19.69
CA GLU A 29 37.48 -27.63 -20.14
C GLU A 29 36.73 -27.52 -21.47
N LYS A 30 37.00 -28.41 -22.44
CA LYS A 30 36.29 -28.44 -23.73
C LYS A 30 34.81 -28.77 -23.60
N GLN A 31 34.45 -29.64 -22.65
CA GLN A 31 33.06 -30.04 -22.39
C GLN A 31 32.32 -29.06 -21.46
N HIS A 32 32.96 -27.98 -21.01
CA HIS A 32 32.37 -27.05 -20.05
C HIS A 32 31.38 -26.09 -20.72
N ILE A 33 30.10 -26.17 -20.32
CA ILE A 33 29.01 -25.40 -20.93
C ILE A 33 28.31 -24.41 -19.99
N GLN A 34 28.88 -24.15 -18.80
CA GLN A 34 28.25 -23.28 -17.82
C GLN A 34 28.15 -21.85 -18.36
N LYS A 35 26.97 -21.24 -18.21
CA LYS A 35 26.70 -19.85 -18.60
C LYS A 35 26.22 -19.05 -17.39
N CYS A 36 26.51 -17.75 -17.44
CA CYS A 36 26.01 -16.78 -16.46
C CYS A 36 24.49 -16.70 -16.54
N VAL A 37 23.80 -16.85 -15.41
CA VAL A 37 22.33 -16.78 -15.36
C VAL A 37 21.78 -15.39 -15.74
N GLN A 38 22.57 -14.32 -15.57
CA GLN A 38 22.13 -12.96 -15.88
C GLN A 38 22.34 -12.53 -17.34
N CYS A 39 23.52 -12.82 -17.91
CA CYS A 39 23.91 -12.28 -19.23
C CYS A 39 24.25 -13.36 -20.25
N LEU A 40 24.09 -14.63 -19.89
CA LEU A 40 24.29 -15.81 -20.74
C LEU A 40 25.71 -16.00 -21.31
N LYS A 41 26.67 -15.15 -20.91
CA LYS A 41 28.09 -15.32 -21.24
C LYS A 41 28.62 -16.63 -20.65
N SER A 42 29.52 -17.29 -21.37
CA SER A 42 30.22 -18.48 -20.88
C SER A 42 31.02 -18.17 -19.62
N ILE A 43 31.01 -19.13 -18.68
CA ILE A 43 31.82 -19.07 -17.47
C ILE A 43 33.05 -19.95 -17.73
N PRO A 44 34.29 -19.45 -17.49
CA PRO A 44 35.49 -20.26 -17.62
C PRO A 44 35.48 -21.46 -16.66
N TYR A 45 36.15 -22.55 -17.05
CA TYR A 45 36.16 -23.79 -16.27
C TYR A 45 36.78 -23.63 -14.86
N GLU A 46 37.70 -22.68 -14.68
CA GLU A 46 38.25 -22.31 -13.38
C GLU A 46 37.13 -21.91 -12.41
N TYR A 47 36.11 -21.24 -12.94
CA TYR A 47 34.95 -20.71 -12.24
C TYR A 47 33.69 -21.55 -12.43
N ARG A 48 33.81 -22.83 -12.82
CA ARG A 48 32.69 -23.75 -13.11
C ARG A 48 31.61 -23.89 -12.02
N ARG A 49 31.92 -23.51 -10.76
CA ARG A 49 30.96 -23.52 -9.64
C ARG A 49 30.14 -22.22 -9.55
N ASN A 50 30.53 -21.18 -10.27
CA ASN A 50 29.89 -19.88 -10.22
C ASN A 50 28.60 -19.89 -11.04
N LYS A 51 27.56 -19.28 -10.48
CA LYS A 51 26.29 -19.04 -11.18
C LYS A 51 26.33 -17.81 -12.09
N PHE A 52 27.23 -16.87 -11.79
CA PHE A 52 27.36 -15.58 -12.49
C PHE A 52 28.80 -15.36 -12.93
N CYS A 53 29.00 -14.66 -14.05
CA CYS A 53 30.33 -14.32 -14.55
C CYS A 53 31.01 -13.19 -13.74
N SER A 54 30.27 -12.44 -12.93
CA SER A 54 30.81 -11.38 -12.06
C SER A 54 29.87 -11.06 -10.90
N SER A 55 30.42 -10.39 -9.87
CA SER A 55 29.64 -9.82 -8.77
C SER A 55 28.59 -8.82 -9.28
N SER A 56 28.88 -8.07 -10.34
CA SER A 56 27.92 -7.18 -11.00
C SER A 56 26.74 -7.96 -11.60
N CYS A 57 27.00 -9.06 -12.32
CA CYS A 57 25.92 -9.90 -12.86
C CYS A 57 25.07 -10.54 -11.76
N SER A 58 25.69 -10.96 -10.65
CA SER A 58 24.97 -11.43 -9.47
C SER A 58 24.07 -10.33 -8.88
N ALA A 59 24.61 -9.14 -8.69
CA ALA A 59 23.86 -8.00 -8.17
C ALA A 59 22.67 -7.65 -9.08
N THR A 60 22.87 -7.51 -10.39
CA THR A 60 21.78 -7.21 -11.34
C THR A 60 20.67 -8.25 -11.29
N PHE A 61 21.01 -9.54 -11.26
CA PHE A 61 20.03 -10.62 -11.17
C PHE A 61 19.22 -10.57 -9.86
N HIS A 62 19.89 -10.34 -8.73
CA HIS A 62 19.18 -10.28 -7.44
C HIS A 62 18.41 -8.96 -7.26
N HIS A 63 18.84 -7.87 -7.88
CA HIS A 63 18.11 -6.61 -7.91
C HIS A 63 16.83 -6.70 -8.73
N SER A 64 16.85 -7.37 -9.90
CA SER A 64 15.66 -7.54 -10.72
C SER A 64 14.58 -8.35 -9.99
N LEU A 65 14.97 -9.43 -9.29
CA LEU A 65 14.05 -10.23 -8.47
C LEU A 65 13.44 -9.47 -7.28
N LYS A 66 14.12 -8.45 -6.74
CA LYS A 66 13.60 -7.61 -5.65
C LYS A 66 12.56 -6.58 -6.10
N THR A 67 12.40 -6.36 -7.41
CA THR A 67 11.43 -5.38 -7.93
C THR A 67 10.01 -5.94 -7.99
N ILE A 68 9.49 -6.43 -6.87
CA ILE A 68 8.04 -6.62 -6.73
C ILE A 68 7.42 -5.23 -6.79
N ARG A 69 6.75 -4.94 -7.92
CA ARG A 69 5.99 -3.70 -8.08
C ARG A 69 4.89 -3.69 -7.03
N LYS A 70 4.99 -2.77 -6.08
CA LYS A 70 3.93 -2.52 -5.10
C LYS A 70 2.93 -1.56 -5.72
N TYR A 71 1.66 -1.71 -5.37
CA TYR A 71 0.57 -0.86 -5.84
C TYR A 71 -0.09 -0.15 -4.66
N CYS A 72 -0.58 1.07 -4.91
CA CYS A 72 -1.31 1.82 -3.92
C CYS A 72 -2.63 1.14 -3.59
N LEU A 73 -2.91 0.91 -2.30
CA LEU A 73 -4.14 0.27 -1.84
C LEU A 73 -5.43 1.05 -2.14
N PHE A 74 -5.33 2.32 -2.54
CA PHE A 74 -6.48 3.19 -2.84
C PHE A 74 -6.75 3.36 -4.33
N CYS A 75 -5.73 3.76 -5.10
CA CYS A 75 -5.87 4.11 -6.52
C CYS A 75 -5.16 3.15 -7.46
N ASN A 76 -4.55 2.07 -6.94
CA ASN A 76 -3.81 1.06 -7.70
C ASN A 76 -2.64 1.60 -8.56
N LYS A 77 -2.19 2.84 -8.34
CA LYS A 77 -0.97 3.36 -8.98
C LYS A 77 0.26 2.61 -8.47
N VAL A 78 1.23 2.38 -9.36
CA VAL A 78 2.53 1.80 -9.01
C VAL A 78 3.22 2.69 -7.98
N LEU A 79 3.68 2.09 -6.89
CA LEU A 79 4.44 2.77 -5.85
C LEU A 79 5.90 2.92 -6.27
N ILE A 80 6.45 4.11 -6.02
CA ILE A 80 7.82 4.47 -6.40
C ILE A 80 8.71 4.64 -5.17
N GLY A 81 9.98 4.24 -5.32
CA GLY A 81 11.01 4.41 -4.28
C GLY A 81 10.64 3.73 -2.95
N LYS A 82 10.57 4.53 -1.87
CA LYS A 82 10.30 4.04 -0.50
C LYS A 82 8.80 3.88 -0.17
N GLN A 83 7.90 4.15 -1.12
CA GLN A 83 6.47 4.03 -0.90
C GLN A 83 6.06 2.56 -0.70
N ASN A 84 5.24 2.29 0.33
CA ASN A 84 4.88 0.92 0.72
C ASN A 84 3.39 0.59 0.63
N LYS A 85 2.49 1.53 0.98
CA LYS A 85 1.03 1.29 1.04
C LYS A 85 0.22 2.25 0.16
N TYR A 86 0.63 3.51 0.10
CA TYR A 86 -0.10 4.56 -0.61
C TYR A 86 0.87 5.40 -1.46
N CYS A 87 0.40 5.87 -2.63
CA CYS A 87 1.19 6.73 -3.50
C CYS A 87 1.25 8.18 -3.00
N SER A 88 0.32 8.59 -2.12
CA SER A 88 0.28 9.94 -1.55
C SER A 88 -0.46 9.97 -0.21
N LYS A 89 -0.36 11.10 0.50
CA LYS A 89 -1.09 11.34 1.76
C LYS A 89 -2.61 11.39 1.52
N GLU A 90 -3.04 11.88 0.36
CA GLU A 90 -4.43 11.94 -0.08
C GLU A 90 -4.99 10.52 -0.20
N CYS A 91 -4.31 9.63 -0.92
CA CYS A 91 -4.73 8.23 -1.05
C CYS A 91 -4.83 7.51 0.30
N ASN A 92 -3.92 7.82 1.24
CA ASN A 92 -4.02 7.30 2.61
C ASN A 92 -5.27 7.83 3.33
N ARG A 93 -5.52 9.15 3.28
CA ARG A 93 -6.69 9.79 3.88
C ARG A 93 -8.00 9.25 3.29
N ASP A 94 -8.08 9.10 1.98
CA ASP A 94 -9.28 8.62 1.30
C ASP A 94 -9.54 7.14 1.51
N PHE A 95 -8.48 6.32 1.58
CA PHE A 95 -8.63 4.91 1.96
C PHE A 95 -9.19 4.78 3.37
N ARG A 96 -8.62 5.51 4.34
CA ARG A 96 -9.12 5.54 5.72
C ARG A 96 -10.55 6.05 5.81
N PHE A 97 -10.89 7.08 5.04
CA PHE A 97 -12.25 7.60 4.95
C PHE A 97 -13.23 6.54 4.45
N ARG A 98 -12.93 5.84 3.34
CA ARG A 98 -13.79 4.76 2.82
C ARG A 98 -13.97 3.63 3.84
N GLN A 99 -12.90 3.23 4.52
CA GLN A 99 -12.98 2.23 5.59
C GLN A 99 -13.87 2.70 6.75
N TYR A 100 -13.68 3.94 7.20
CA TYR A 100 -14.48 4.52 8.28
C TYR A 100 -15.98 4.52 7.95
N ILE A 101 -16.35 4.99 6.76
CA ILE A 101 -17.75 5.04 6.31
C ILE A 101 -18.35 3.64 6.19
N ASN A 102 -17.57 2.66 5.69
CA ASN A 102 -18.03 1.29 5.61
C ASN A 102 -18.28 0.68 7.00
N GLU A 103 -17.38 0.90 7.96
CA GLU A 103 -17.55 0.43 9.34
C GLU A 103 -18.76 1.09 10.03
N TRP A 104 -18.97 2.39 9.80
CA TRP A 104 -20.13 3.11 10.30
C TRP A 104 -21.45 2.57 9.73
N ARG A 105 -21.54 2.37 8.41
CA ARG A 105 -22.71 1.76 7.75
C ARG A 105 -23.03 0.35 8.25
N GLN A 106 -22.02 -0.39 8.69
CA GLN A 106 -22.18 -1.72 9.29
C GLN A 106 -22.53 -1.68 10.78
N GLY A 107 -22.74 -0.50 11.37
CA GLY A 107 -23.02 -0.33 12.80
C GLY A 107 -21.83 -0.62 13.73
N LYS A 108 -20.61 -0.83 13.18
CA LYS A 108 -19.39 -1.07 13.97
C LYS A 108 -18.84 0.19 14.62
N ARG A 109 -19.33 1.36 14.22
CA ARG A 109 -19.00 2.67 14.79
C ARG A 109 -20.28 3.46 14.98
N SER A 110 -20.37 4.21 16.08
CA SER A 110 -21.48 5.15 16.29
C SER A 110 -21.42 6.32 15.30
N GLY A 111 -20.22 6.81 14.97
CA GLY A 111 -20.05 7.98 14.12
C GLY A 111 -20.24 9.32 14.84
N LEU A 112 -20.34 9.30 16.16
CA LEU A 112 -20.52 10.47 17.01
C LEU A 112 -19.23 10.80 17.77
N GLU A 113 -18.97 12.09 17.95
CA GLU A 113 -17.99 12.57 18.92
C GLU A 113 -18.52 12.42 20.35
N LEU A 114 -17.65 12.58 21.35
CA LEU A 114 -18.04 12.63 22.76
C LEU A 114 -19.08 13.72 23.07
N SER A 115 -19.11 14.77 22.25
CA SER A 115 -20.08 15.87 22.32
C SER A 115 -21.47 15.52 21.73
N GLY A 116 -21.62 14.31 21.18
CA GLY A 116 -22.80 13.88 20.42
C GLY A 116 -22.97 14.57 19.07
N VAL A 117 -21.91 15.23 18.55
CA VAL A 117 -21.89 15.79 17.20
C VAL A 117 -21.47 14.70 16.20
N VAL A 118 -22.03 14.75 15.00
CA VAL A 118 -21.60 13.93 13.86
C VAL A 118 -20.11 14.16 13.58
N THR A 119 -19.34 13.09 13.54
CA THR A 119 -17.88 13.17 13.32
C THR A 119 -17.51 13.77 11.95
N PRO A 120 -16.30 14.35 11.81
CA PRO A 120 -15.86 14.94 10.54
C PRO A 120 -15.92 14.00 9.32
N PRO A 121 -15.59 12.69 9.40
CA PRO A 121 -15.77 11.77 8.28
C PRO A 121 -17.22 11.67 7.81
N ILE A 122 -18.18 11.55 8.74
CA ILE A 122 -19.60 11.47 8.35
C ILE A 122 -20.07 12.81 7.79
N LYS A 123 -19.63 13.94 8.37
CA LYS A 123 -19.93 15.26 7.80
C LYS A 123 -19.37 15.44 6.39
N ARG A 124 -18.17 14.91 6.10
CA ARG A 124 -17.61 14.84 4.73
C ARG A 124 -18.49 13.96 3.84
N PHE A 125 -18.88 12.78 4.31
CA PHE A 125 -19.75 11.87 3.57
C PHE A 125 -21.10 12.51 3.21
N LEU A 126 -21.75 13.19 4.14
CA LEU A 126 -23.01 13.91 3.87
C LEU A 126 -22.83 15.00 2.81
N ARG A 127 -21.72 15.75 2.87
CA ARG A 127 -21.41 16.75 1.83
C ARG A 127 -21.19 16.11 0.46
N GLU A 128 -20.52 14.96 0.38
CA GLU A 128 -20.36 14.21 -0.87
C GLU A 128 -21.72 13.67 -1.38
N LYS A 129 -22.54 13.10 -0.49
CA LYS A 129 -23.86 12.53 -0.80
C LYS A 129 -24.86 13.57 -1.32
N PHE A 130 -24.89 14.76 -0.72
CA PHE A 130 -25.82 15.83 -1.07
C PHE A 130 -25.17 16.92 -1.95
N HIS A 131 -24.08 16.59 -2.65
CA HIS A 131 -23.38 17.51 -3.56
C HIS A 131 -23.02 18.88 -2.96
N ASN A 132 -22.77 18.91 -1.64
CA ASN A 132 -22.49 20.11 -0.86
C ASN A 132 -23.61 21.17 -0.90
N GLN A 133 -24.87 20.71 -0.94
CA GLN A 133 -26.08 21.52 -0.98
C GLN A 133 -27.07 21.12 0.12
N CYS A 134 -28.03 21.99 0.42
CA CYS A 134 -29.16 21.66 1.28
C CYS A 134 -30.01 20.56 0.63
N SER A 135 -30.31 19.48 1.35
CA SER A 135 -31.10 18.36 0.86
C SER A 135 -32.58 18.69 0.66
N GLU A 136 -33.09 19.75 1.29
CA GLU A 136 -34.50 20.16 1.21
C GLU A 136 -34.74 21.21 0.11
N CYS A 137 -33.88 22.23 0.03
CA CYS A 137 -34.09 23.38 -0.86
C CYS A 137 -32.97 23.63 -1.88
N GLY A 138 -31.91 22.81 -1.91
CA GLY A 138 -30.78 22.97 -2.83
C GLY A 138 -29.84 24.14 -2.55
N TRP A 139 -30.08 24.94 -1.50
CA TRP A 139 -29.24 26.09 -1.17
C TRP A 139 -27.77 25.69 -0.97
N SER A 140 -26.86 26.41 -1.63
CA SER A 140 -25.44 26.05 -1.69
C SER A 140 -24.49 27.26 -1.78
N LYS A 141 -24.90 28.43 -1.29
CA LYS A 141 -24.07 29.64 -1.33
C LYS A 141 -22.81 29.46 -0.47
N VAL A 142 -21.66 29.70 -1.06
CA VAL A 142 -20.36 29.64 -0.38
C VAL A 142 -20.18 30.88 0.49
N HIS A 143 -19.80 30.70 1.75
CA HIS A 143 -19.49 31.81 2.63
C HIS A 143 -18.13 32.43 2.24
N PRO A 144 -18.05 33.77 2.04
CA PRO A 144 -16.89 34.42 1.43
C PRO A 144 -15.60 34.30 2.25
N THR A 145 -15.69 34.22 3.58
CA THR A 145 -14.51 34.14 4.45
C THR A 145 -14.02 32.71 4.68
N THR A 146 -14.96 31.75 4.78
CA THR A 146 -14.62 30.37 5.16
C THR A 146 -14.49 29.46 3.94
N ASN A 147 -14.92 29.92 2.76
CA ASN A 147 -14.97 29.16 1.52
C ASN A 147 -15.72 27.83 1.64
N ILE A 148 -16.69 27.77 2.56
CA ILE A 148 -17.51 26.61 2.84
C ILE A 148 -18.98 27.01 2.75
N VAL A 149 -19.81 26.12 2.21
CA VAL A 149 -21.27 26.26 2.30
C VAL A 149 -21.70 25.93 3.74
N PRO A 150 -22.32 26.88 4.47
CA PRO A 150 -22.68 26.69 5.88
C PRO A 150 -23.90 25.78 6.02
N LEU A 151 -23.63 24.48 5.92
CA LEU A 151 -24.59 23.40 6.07
C LEU A 151 -24.39 22.67 7.41
N VAL A 152 -25.50 22.23 7.99
CA VAL A 152 -25.61 21.51 9.25
C VAL A 152 -26.00 20.07 8.97
N ALA A 153 -25.36 19.12 9.65
CA ALA A 153 -25.80 17.73 9.65
C ALA A 153 -26.93 17.61 10.69
N ASP A 154 -28.13 17.27 10.23
CA ASP A 154 -29.34 17.19 11.03
C ASP A 154 -29.80 15.73 11.17
N HIS A 155 -30.36 15.40 12.32
CA HIS A 155 -30.98 14.10 12.62
C HIS A 155 -32.49 14.24 12.41
N ILE A 156 -33.05 13.48 11.47
CA ILE A 156 -34.46 13.62 11.04
C ILE A 156 -35.42 13.42 12.22
N ASP A 157 -35.16 12.43 13.06
CA ASP A 157 -35.96 12.15 14.27
C ASP A 157 -35.60 13.03 15.49
N GLY A 158 -34.58 13.89 15.38
CA GLY A 158 -34.06 14.71 16.47
C GLY A 158 -33.26 13.95 17.53
N ASN A 159 -33.17 12.62 17.47
CA ASN A 159 -32.40 11.80 18.39
C ASN A 159 -30.95 11.67 17.90
N TYR A 160 -30.05 12.41 18.54
CA TYR A 160 -28.63 12.41 18.16
C TYR A 160 -27.94 11.04 18.28
N LEU A 161 -28.48 10.12 19.09
CA LEU A 161 -27.95 8.76 19.23
C LEU A 161 -28.32 7.88 18.04
N ASN A 162 -29.38 8.20 17.30
CA ASN A 162 -29.76 7.52 16.07
C ASN A 162 -28.91 8.04 14.90
N ASN A 163 -27.61 7.76 14.93
CA ASN A 163 -26.66 8.29 13.96
C ASN A 163 -26.43 7.35 12.77
N ILE A 164 -27.50 6.83 12.18
CA ILE A 164 -27.45 6.01 10.95
C ILE A 164 -27.60 6.89 9.71
N GLU A 165 -27.23 6.37 8.54
CA GLU A 165 -27.25 7.14 7.29
C GLU A 165 -28.65 7.63 6.92
N GLU A 166 -29.66 6.79 7.14
CA GLU A 166 -31.06 7.04 6.78
C GLU A 166 -31.69 8.12 7.67
N ASN A 167 -31.17 8.32 8.88
CA ASN A 167 -31.63 9.34 9.81
C ASN A 167 -30.86 10.66 9.69
N LEU A 168 -29.87 10.75 8.80
CA LEU A 168 -29.06 11.95 8.62
C LEU A 168 -29.40 12.68 7.33
N ARG A 169 -29.53 14.01 7.43
CA ARG A 169 -29.65 14.91 6.29
C ARG A 169 -28.74 16.12 6.42
N LEU A 170 -28.64 16.92 5.36
CA LEU A 170 -27.75 18.07 5.28
C LEU A 170 -28.56 19.34 4.99
N LEU A 171 -28.71 20.22 5.97
CA LEU A 171 -29.59 21.39 5.87
C LEU A 171 -28.82 22.71 5.84
N CYS A 172 -29.40 23.72 5.18
CA CYS A 172 -29.01 25.12 5.40
C CYS A 172 -29.64 25.65 6.69
N GLY A 173 -29.16 26.79 7.19
CA GLY A 173 -29.66 27.37 8.44
C GLY A 173 -31.16 27.70 8.43
N CYS A 174 -31.73 28.07 7.28
CA CYS A 174 -33.16 28.34 7.17
C CYS A 174 -33.98 27.05 7.29
N CYS A 175 -33.66 26.01 6.53
CA CYS A 175 -34.36 24.73 6.60
C CYS A 175 -34.18 24.06 7.98
N ASP A 176 -32.99 24.13 8.57
CA ASP A 176 -32.70 23.65 9.92
C ASP A 176 -33.61 24.33 10.96
N SER A 177 -33.83 25.64 10.84
CA SER A 177 -34.70 26.39 11.77
C SER A 177 -36.20 26.08 11.65
N LEU A 178 -36.62 25.42 10.56
CA LEU A 178 -38.01 25.05 10.30
C LEU A 178 -38.32 23.61 10.73
N THR A 179 -37.32 22.86 11.23
CA THR A 179 -37.55 21.49 11.68
C THR A 179 -38.33 21.47 12.99
N THR A 180 -39.19 20.47 13.17
CA THR A 180 -39.94 20.25 14.42
C THR A 180 -39.02 19.91 15.59
N THR A 181 -37.77 19.52 15.31
CA THR A 181 -36.73 19.15 16.26
C THR A 181 -35.67 20.26 16.43
N TYR A 182 -35.98 21.49 16.02
CA TYR A 182 -35.04 22.59 16.15
C TYR A 182 -34.88 23.09 17.59
N LYS A 183 -33.65 23.03 18.12
CA LYS A 183 -33.25 23.58 19.42
C LYS A 183 -34.22 23.19 20.56
N ALA A 184 -34.87 24.16 21.19
CA ALA A 184 -35.73 23.97 22.36
C ALA A 184 -36.99 23.14 22.03
N LEU A 185 -37.38 23.04 20.75
CA LEU A 185 -38.47 22.16 20.32
C LEU A 185 -38.12 20.68 20.49
N ASN A 186 -36.83 20.34 20.49
CA ASN A 186 -36.33 18.97 20.70
C ASN A 186 -35.96 18.67 22.16
N LYS A 187 -36.79 19.17 23.08
CA LYS A 187 -36.65 18.89 24.51
C LYS A 187 -36.93 17.41 24.77
N GLY A 188 -36.03 16.73 25.48
CA GLY A 188 -36.17 15.31 25.85
C GLY A 188 -35.41 14.34 24.94
N SER A 189 -35.27 14.65 23.65
CA SER A 189 -34.56 13.79 22.67
C SER A 189 -33.23 14.39 22.18
N GLY A 190 -33.00 15.68 22.46
CA GLY A 190 -31.75 16.36 22.19
C GLY A 190 -30.59 15.98 23.12
N ARG A 191 -29.43 16.59 22.88
CA ARG A 191 -28.23 16.39 23.70
C ARG A 191 -28.39 17.00 25.09
N SER A 192 -28.24 16.19 26.13
CA SER A 192 -28.42 16.58 27.54
C SER A 192 -27.60 17.81 27.95
N ARG A 193 -26.38 17.96 27.42
CA ARG A 193 -25.49 19.09 27.73
C ARG A 193 -25.88 20.44 27.09
N ARG A 194 -26.98 20.50 26.34
CA ARG A 194 -27.50 21.75 25.73
C ARG A 194 -28.64 22.40 26.52
N GLY A 195 -29.03 21.83 27.66
CA GLY A 195 -30.04 22.42 28.54
C GLY A 195 -29.47 23.52 29.43
N VAL A 196 -29.30 24.73 28.87
CA VAL A 196 -29.45 26.01 29.58
C VAL A 196 -30.14 26.97 28.62
#